data_AF-A0A443QKN3-F1
#
_entry.id   AF-A0A443QKN3-F1
#
_cell.length_a   1.000
_cell.length_b   1.000
_cell.length_c   1.000
_cell.angle_alpha   90.00
_cell.angle_beta   90.00
_cell.angle_gamma   90.00
#
_symmetry.space_group_name_H-M   'P 1'
#
loop_
_entity.id
_entity.type
_entity.pdbx_description
1 polymer ?
#
loop_
_entity_poly.entity_id
_entity_poly.type
_entity_poly.pdbx_seq_one_letter_code
_entity_poly.pdbx_strand_id
1 'polypeptide(L)' 'MFGGACGLTETQFRKANGFSNTYIGWGSDDDDFYKRVRLSSMKIFRKTLQSIQRKLFTHIIVTNYCNVMSQRE' A
#
# COMPACT_ATOMS: atom_id res chain seq x y z
N MET A 1 6.58 4.50 8.59
CA MET A 1 5.40 3.86 7.97
C MET A 1 4.50 4.88 7.30
N PHE A 2 4.31 4.72 5.99
CA PHE A 2 3.47 5.54 5.11
C PHE A 2 2.26 4.76 4.55
N GLY A 3 2.06 3.52 4.99
CA GLY A 3 1.05 2.62 4.45
C GLY A 3 -0.41 2.87 4.87
N GLY A 4 -1.31 2.32 4.05
CA GLY A 4 -2.75 2.21 4.26
C GLY A 4 -3.61 3.28 3.57
N ALA A 5 -3.34 4.57 3.79
CA ALA A 5 -3.99 5.65 3.04
C ALA A 5 -3.13 6.92 3.11
N CYS A 6 -2.85 7.52 1.96
CA CYS A 6 -2.15 8.80 1.83
C CYS A 6 -2.84 9.67 0.77
N GLY A 7 -2.76 10.99 0.93
CA GLY A 7 -3.30 11.96 -0.02
C GLY A 7 -2.19 12.89 -0.49
N LEU A 8 -2.06 13.03 -1.81
CA LEU A 8 -1.04 13.85 -2.47
C LEU A 8 -1.72 14.60 -3.63
N THR A 9 -1.27 15.83 -3.90
CA THR A 9 -1.61 16.50 -5.16
C THR A 9 -0.81 15.87 -6.31
N GLU A 10 -1.27 16.05 -7.55
CA GLU A 10 -0.53 15.59 -8.74
C GLU A 10 0.90 16.16 -8.77
N THR A 11 1.05 17.44 -8.43
CA THR A 11 2.35 18.11 -8.39
C THR A 11 3.30 17.50 -7.36
N GLN A 12 2.79 17.13 -6.17
CA GLN A 12 3.56 16.45 -5.13
C GLN A 12 3.97 15.05 -5.56
N PHE A 13 3.06 14.31 -6.20
CA PHE A 13 3.34 12.98 -6.72
C PHE A 13 4.43 12.99 -7.79
N ARG A 14 4.35 13.92 -8.75
CA ARG A 14 5.37 14.12 -9.77
C ARG A 14 6.72 14.55 -9.17
N LYS A 15 6.71 15.43 -8.16
CA LYS A 15 7.93 15.86 -7.46
C LYS A 15 8.66 14.71 -6.75
N ALA A 16 7.92 13.72 -6.24
CA ALA A 16 8.48 12.51 -5.65
C ALA A 16 8.92 11.46 -6.69
N ASN A 17 8.74 11.72 -7.99
CA ASN A 17 8.93 10.74 -9.07
C ASN A 17 8.08 9.47 -8.91
N GLY A 18 6.86 9.62 -8.38
CA GLY A 18 5.90 8.53 -8.21
C GLY A 18 6.36 7.36 -7.33
N PHE A 19 5.62 6.26 -7.40
CA PHE A 19 5.96 4.98 -6.74
C PHE A 19 6.99 4.19 -7.53
N SER A 20 7.67 3.26 -6.86
CA SER A 20 8.71 2.46 -7.50
C SER A 20 8.12 1.21 -8.16
N ASN A 21 8.36 1.05 -9.46
CA ASN A 21 7.86 -0.09 -10.24
C ASN A 21 8.61 -1.41 -9.99
N THR A 22 9.63 -1.41 -9.12
CA THR A 22 10.48 -2.58 -8.85
C THR A 22 9.94 -3.51 -7.76
N TYR A 23 8.98 -3.05 -6.95
CA TYR A 23 8.49 -3.79 -5.76
C TYR A 23 7.26 -4.66 -6.04
N ILE A 24 7.22 -5.32 -7.19
CA ILE A 24 6.15 -6.27 -7.51
C ILE A 24 6.29 -7.50 -6.61
N GLY A 25 5.42 -7.64 -5.60
CA GLY A 25 5.36 -8.81 -4.70
C GLY A 25 6.26 -8.77 -3.46
N TRP A 26 7.10 -7.75 -3.27
CA TRP A 26 8.07 -7.66 -2.16
C TRP A 26 7.65 -6.73 -1.01
N GLY A 27 6.67 -5.84 -1.22
CA GLY A 27 5.98 -5.10 -0.15
C GLY A 27 6.71 -3.87 0.45
N SER A 28 7.85 -3.43 -0.10
CA SER A 28 8.62 -2.28 0.42
C SER A 28 8.35 -0.94 -0.30
N ASP A 29 7.34 -0.88 -1.17
CA ASP A 29 7.07 0.31 -1.99
C ASP A 29 6.70 1.55 -1.14
N ASP A 30 5.90 1.37 -0.08
CA ASP A 30 5.50 2.45 0.84
C ASP A 30 6.68 3.13 1.54
N ASP A 31 7.71 2.36 1.91
CA ASP A 31 8.89 2.87 2.60
C ASP A 31 9.88 3.55 1.63
N ASP A 32 9.98 3.07 0.38
CA ASP A 32 10.74 3.76 -0.67
C ASP A 32 10.09 5.10 -1.01
N PHE A 33 8.77 5.11 -1.17
CA PHE A 33 8.02 6.33 -1.43
C PHE A 33 8.17 7.35 -0.29
N TYR A 34 8.16 6.90 0.97
CA TYR A 34 8.43 7.77 2.13
C TYR A 34 9.81 8.45 2.04
N LYS A 35 10.85 7.72 1.61
CA LYS A 35 12.19 8.28 1.43
C LYS A 35 12.19 9.33 0.32
N ARG A 36 11.54 9.07 -0.82
CA ARG A 36 11.43 10.04 -1.93
C ARG A 36 10.74 11.33 -1.51
N VAL A 37 9.64 11.23 -0.76
CA VAL A 37 8.93 12.39 -0.22
C VAL A 37 9.84 13.20 0.71
N ARG A 38 10.63 12.54 1.57
CA ARG A 38 11.61 13.22 2.44
C ARG A 38 12.73 13.90 1.64
N LEU A 39 13.28 13.24 0.64
CA LEU A 39 14.35 13.78 -0.22
C LEU A 39 13.87 14.97 -1.05
N SER A 40 12.61 14.98 -1.47
CA SER A 40 11.98 16.11 -2.19
C SER A 40 11.63 17.33 -1.31
N SER A 41 12.07 17.32 -0.04
CA SER A 41 11.83 18.37 0.97
C SER A 41 10.34 18.66 1.24
N MET A 42 9.47 17.65 1.08
CA MET A 42 8.03 17.80 1.36
C MET A 42 7.74 17.56 2.85
N LYS A 43 6.83 18.36 3.42
CA LYS A 43 6.35 18.17 4.80
C LYS A 43 5.26 17.12 4.84
N ILE A 44 5.40 16.15 5.75
CA ILE A 44 4.45 15.07 5.96
C ILE A 44 3.56 15.45 7.15
N PHE A 45 2.26 15.60 6.90
CA PHE A 45 1.27 15.83 7.94
C PHE A 45 0.60 14.50 8.31
N ARG A 46 0.46 14.24 9.62
CA ARG A 46 -0.28 13.09 10.15
C ARG A 46 -1.23 13.58 11.23
N LYS A 47 -2.51 13.30 11.07
CA LYS A 47 -3.52 13.59 12.11
C LYS A 47 -3.36 12.58 13.24
N THR A 48 -3.36 13.07 14.48
CA THR A 48 -3.20 12.27 15.70
C THR A 48 -4.41 11.35 15.92
N LEU A 49 -4.14 10.16 16.47
CA LEU A 49 -5.06 9.01 16.53
C LEU A 49 -6.39 9.23 17.27
N GLN A 50 -6.53 10.29 18.08
CA GLN A 50 -7.77 10.55 18.82
C GLN A 50 -9.00 10.77 17.92
N SER A 51 -8.80 11.12 16.64
CA SER A 51 -9.88 11.38 15.69
C SER A 51 -9.99 10.36 14.55
N ILE A 52 -9.05 9.40 14.42
CA ILE A 52 -9.02 8.46 13.29
C ILE A 52 -9.03 7.03 13.81
N GLN A 53 -10.21 6.40 13.79
CA GLN A 53 -10.31 4.96 13.98
C GLN A 53 -9.92 4.25 12.67
N ARG A 54 -8.79 3.56 12.66
CA ARG A 54 -8.41 2.67 11.56
C ARG A 54 -8.94 1.28 11.89
N LYS A 55 -9.99 0.85 11.19
CA LYS A 55 -10.46 -0.53 11.26
C LYS A 55 -9.63 -1.36 10.28
N LEU A 56 -8.97 -2.41 10.77
CA LEU A 56 -8.37 -3.40 9.89
C LEU A 56 -9.51 -4.18 9.24
N PHE A 57 -9.59 -4.13 7.91
CA PHE A 57 -10.50 -5.00 7.17
C PHE A 57 -9.78 -6.34 6.95
N THR A 58 -10.27 -7.39 7.60
CA THR A 58 -9.75 -8.73 7.37
C THR A 58 -10.20 -9.19 5.99
N HIS A 59 -9.25 -9.51 5.11
CA HIS A 59 -9.56 -10.13 3.83
C HIS A 59 -9.96 -11.59 4.09
N ILE A 60 -11.23 -11.95 3.88
CA ILE A 60 -11.67 -13.35 3.92
C ILE A 60 -11.39 -13.94 2.55
N ILE A 61 -10.34 -14.75 2.42
CA ILE A 61 -10.09 -15.55 1.23
C ILE A 61 -10.83 -16.87 1.42
N VAL A 62 -11.99 -17.03 0.79
CA VAL A 62 -12.67 -18.32 0.69
C VAL A 62 -12.03 -19.10 -0.46
N THR A 63 -11.03 -19.92 -0.17
CA THR A 63 -10.54 -20.93 -1.12
C THR A 63 -11.51 -22.10 -1.14
N ASN A 64 -12.41 -22.14 -2.12
CA ASN A 64 -13.06 -23.40 -2.48
C ASN A 64 -12.02 -24.25 -3.21
N TYR A 65 -11.45 -25.25 -2.53
CA TYR A 65 -10.77 -26.35 -3.21
C TYR A 65 -11.83 -27.11 -4.02
N CYS A 66 -11.85 -26.86 -5.33
CA CYS A 66 -12.66 -27.63 -6.26
C CYS A 66 -11.95 -28.96 -6.49
N ASN A 67 -12.37 -30.01 -5.77
CA ASN A 67 -11.97 -31.39 -6.09
C ASN A 67 -12.66 -31.82 -7.39
N VAL A 68 -12.08 -31.47 -8.52
CA VAL A 68 -12.44 -32.02 -9.84
C VAL A 68 -11.21 -32.74 -10.38
N MET A 69 -10.86 -33.88 -9.78
CA MET A 69 -10.06 -34.94 -10.41
C MET A 69 -10.26 -36.25 -9.62
N SER A 70 -11.40 -36.89 -9.82
CA SER A 70 -11.58 -38.33 -9.56
C SER A 70 -12.68 -38.88 -10.45
N GLN A 71 -12.57 -38.61 -11.76
CA GLN A 71 -13.20 -39.41 -12.81
C GLN A 71 -12.23 -39.47 -13.97
N ARG A 72 -11.30 -40.43 -13.92
CA ARG A 72 -10.65 -41.06 -15.06
C ARG A 72 -9.86 -42.26 -14.51
N GLU A 73 -10.25 -43.42 -15.06
CA GLU A 73 -9.73 -44.79 -14.87
C GLU A 73 -10.21 -45.56 -13.65
#